data_AF-A0A926BR64-F1
#
_entry.id   AF-A0A926BR64-F1
#
_cell.length_a   1.000
_cell.length_b   1.000
_cell.length_c   1.000
_cell.angle_alpha   90.00
_cell.angle_beta   90.00
_cell.angle_gamma   90.00
#
_symmetry.space_group_name_H-M   'P 1'
#
loop_
_entity.id
_entity.type
_entity.pdbx_description
1 polymer ?
#
loop_
_entity_poly.entity_id
_entity_poly.type
_entity_poly.pdbx_seq_one_letter_code
_entity_poly.pdbx_strand_id
1 'polypeptide(L)'
;RLDMYTYKRVEEMGEERWVIDSTDWEQVRDTMVDNMTNFGVPVIKVIDGDYKRAGELYLKHFHEGKNIDTEYSLKTLKAVYKLWGRPVHLETVVDDVPTRLSFDGQNTSEEPI
;
A
#
# COMPACT_ATOMS: atom_id res chain seq x y z
N ARG A 1 -31.17 -17.89 6.05
CA ARG A 1 -30.23 -17.07 6.84
C ARG A 1 -28.84 -17.50 6.37
N LEU A 2 -28.05 -16.58 5.83
CA LEU A 2 -26.69 -16.88 5.39
C LEU A 2 -25.77 -16.60 6.58
N ASP A 3 -25.06 -17.62 7.07
CA ASP A 3 -24.07 -17.49 8.13
C ASP A 3 -22.72 -17.13 7.48
N MET A 4 -22.54 -15.84 7.19
CA MET A 4 -21.34 -15.33 6.55
C MET A 4 -20.33 -14.87 7.61
N TYR A 5 -19.05 -15.11 7.34
CA TYR A 5 -17.95 -14.67 8.19
C TYR A 5 -16.73 -14.34 7.33
N THR A 6 -15.95 -13.36 7.77
CA THR A 6 -14.64 -13.05 7.20
C THR A 6 -13.55 -13.74 8.00
N TYR A 7 -12.41 -13.99 7.36
CA TYR A 7 -11.24 -14.58 8.00
C TYR A 7 -10.04 -13.65 7.84
N LYS A 8 -9.14 -13.64 8.82
CA LYS A 8 -7.84 -12.98 8.73
C LYS A 8 -6.73 -13.91 9.16
N ARG A 9 -5.54 -13.67 8.62
CA ARG A 9 -4.33 -14.40 9.01
C ARG A 9 -3.70 -13.67 10.19
N VAL A 10 -3.47 -14.39 11.28
CA VAL A 10 -2.81 -13.87 12.48
C VAL A 10 -1.58 -14.72 12.76
N GLU A 11 -0.47 -14.07 13.07
CA GLU A 11 0.73 -14.75 13.57
C GLU A 11 0.64 -14.80 15.10
N GLU A 12 0.55 -16.01 15.65
CA GLU A 12 0.49 -16.22 17.09
C GLU A 12 1.51 -17.29 17.48
N MET A 13 2.49 -16.90 18.30
CA MET A 13 3.63 -17.74 18.71
C MET A 13 4.48 -18.27 17.53
N GLY A 14 4.59 -17.50 16.44
CA GLY A 14 5.39 -17.87 15.26
C GLY A 14 4.70 -18.87 14.32
N GLU A 15 3.43 -19.20 14.57
CA GLU A 15 2.60 -19.99 13.66
C GLU A 15 1.53 -19.11 13.02
N GLU A 16 1.38 -19.21 11.69
CA GLU A 16 0.30 -18.53 10.96
C GLU A 16 -1.01 -19.31 11.12
N ARG A 17 -2.04 -18.65 11.66
CA ARG A 17 -3.37 -19.23 11.87
C ARG A 17 -4.43 -18.39 11.18
N TRP A 18 -5.41 -19.06 10.56
CA TRP A 18 -6.61 -18.41 10.07
C TRP A 18 -7.63 -18.33 11.19
N VAL A 19 -8.03 -17.11 11.56
CA VAL A 19 -9.04 -16.86 12.58
C VAL A 19 -10.25 -16.15 11.98
N ILE A 20 -11.42 -16.38 12.57
CA ILE A 20 -12.62 -15.63 12.19
C ILE A 20 -12.41 -14.17 12.59
N ASP A 21 -12.56 -13.29 11.62
CA ASP A 21 -12.40 -11.85 11.79
C ASP A 21 -13.70 -11.20 12.24
N SER A 22 -14.79 -11.42 11.51
CA SER A 22 -16.11 -10.95 11.89
C SER A 22 -17.24 -11.88 11.42
N THR A 23 -18.31 -11.92 12.20
CA THR A 23 -19.60 -12.55 11.87
C THR A 23 -20.73 -11.52 11.78
N ASP A 24 -20.43 -10.25 12.02
CA ASP A 24 -21.37 -9.14 11.88
C ASP A 24 -21.62 -8.87 10.39
N TRP A 25 -22.89 -8.85 9.99
CA TRP A 25 -23.24 -8.80 8.57
C TRP A 25 -22.83 -7.49 7.88
N GLU A 26 -22.75 -6.36 8.60
CA GLU A 26 -22.29 -5.09 8.02
C GLU A 26 -20.80 -5.15 7.76
N GLN A 27 -20.02 -5.62 8.73
CA GLN A 27 -18.56 -5.77 8.57
C GLN A 27 -18.21 -6.79 7.48
N VAL A 28 -18.94 -7.92 7.42
CA VAL A 28 -18.73 -8.94 6.39
C VAL A 28 -19.06 -8.38 5.00
N ARG A 29 -20.17 -7.64 4.85
CA ARG A 29 -20.54 -6.96 3.60
C ARG A 29 -19.44 -5.97 3.18
N ASP A 30 -19.04 -5.09 4.09
CA ASP A 30 -18.11 -4.00 3.78
C ASP A 30 -16.73 -4.57 3.43
N THR A 31 -16.24 -5.57 4.16
CA THR A 31 -15.00 -6.28 3.83
C THR A 31 -15.07 -6.95 2.45
N MET A 32 -16.19 -7.57 2.09
CA MET A 32 -16.36 -8.16 0.76
C MET A 32 -16.38 -7.10 -0.34
N VAL A 33 -17.09 -5.98 -0.13
CA VAL A 33 -17.14 -4.86 -1.08
C VAL A 33 -15.75 -4.22 -1.24
N ASP A 34 -15.00 -4.05 -0.16
CA ASP A 34 -13.64 -3.53 -0.18
C ASP A 34 -12.64 -4.47 -0.86
N ASN A 35 -12.90 -5.78 -0.80
CA ASN A 35 -12.14 -6.78 -1.56
C ASN A 35 -12.53 -6.81 -3.04
N MET A 36 -13.73 -6.33 -3.40
CA MET A 36 -14.19 -6.20 -4.78
C MET A 36 -13.83 -4.83 -5.39
N THR A 37 -13.56 -3.81 -4.57
CA THR A 37 -13.14 -2.48 -5.01
C THR A 37 -11.64 -2.47 -5.30
N ASN A 38 -11.28 -2.28 -6.57
CA ASN A 38 -9.93 -2.42 -7.12
C ASN A 38 -9.19 -3.74 -6.73
N PHE A 39 -9.94 -4.79 -6.40
CA PHE A 39 -9.41 -6.06 -5.87
C PHE A 39 -8.46 -5.92 -4.67
N GLY A 40 -8.62 -4.85 -3.87
CA GLY A 40 -7.70 -4.54 -2.77
C GLY A 40 -6.30 -4.07 -3.22
N VAL A 41 -6.10 -3.79 -4.50
CA VAL A 41 -4.86 -3.20 -5.03
C VAL A 41 -4.89 -1.69 -4.77
N PRO A 42 -3.81 -1.06 -4.28
CA PRO A 42 -3.77 0.38 -4.11
C PRO A 42 -3.75 1.11 -5.46
N VAL A 43 -4.45 2.25 -5.53
CA VAL A 43 -4.45 3.10 -6.73
C VAL A 43 -3.25 4.04 -6.68
N ILE A 44 -2.23 3.77 -7.49
CA ILE A 44 -1.03 4.60 -7.60
C ILE A 44 -1.01 5.25 -8.98
N LYS A 45 -0.82 6.57 -9.04
CA LYS A 45 -0.69 7.31 -10.30
C LYS A 45 0.63 8.07 -10.36
N VAL A 46 1.14 8.21 -11.58
CA VAL A 46 2.24 9.14 -11.87
C VAL A 46 1.70 10.56 -11.80
N ILE A 47 2.30 11.40 -10.97
CA ILE A 47 1.97 12.82 -10.85
C ILE A 47 2.98 13.67 -11.62
N ASP A 48 4.26 13.27 -11.59
CA ASP A 48 5.33 13.95 -12.30
C ASP A 48 6.39 12.95 -12.79
N GLY A 49 6.76 13.05 -14.07
CA GLY A 49 7.82 12.26 -14.69
C GLY A 49 9.14 13.02 -14.87
N ASP A 50 9.18 14.30 -14.51
CA ASP A 50 10.39 15.13 -14.47
C ASP A 50 10.49 15.86 -13.14
N TYR A 51 10.26 15.11 -12.05
CA TYR A 51 10.25 15.67 -10.72
C TYR A 51 11.60 16.34 -10.41
N LYS A 52 11.52 17.55 -9.82
CA LYS A 52 12.65 18.45 -9.57
C LYS A 52 13.47 18.82 -10.82
N ARG A 53 12.92 18.68 -12.04
CA ARG A 53 13.65 18.84 -13.32
C ARG A 53 14.87 17.93 -13.43
N ALA A 54 14.81 16.80 -12.74
CA ALA A 54 15.86 15.82 -12.68
C ALA A 54 15.35 14.46 -13.13
N GLY A 55 14.32 14.39 -13.99
CA GLY A 55 13.75 13.14 -14.52
C GLY A 55 13.37 12.10 -13.47
N GLU A 56 13.19 12.52 -12.22
CA GLU A 56 12.78 11.65 -11.13
C GLU A 56 11.29 11.34 -11.29
N LEU A 57 10.88 10.14 -10.91
CA LEU A 57 9.48 9.72 -11.01
C LEU A 57 8.77 10.00 -9.69
N TYR A 58 7.70 10.78 -9.74
CA TYR A 58 6.85 11.05 -8.59
C TYR A 58 5.50 10.36 -8.73
N LEU A 59 5.25 9.43 -7.82
CA LEU A 59 4.03 8.65 -7.71
C LEU A 59 3.21 9.14 -6.52
N LYS A 60 1.88 9.05 -6.63
CA LYS A 60 0.97 9.30 -5.53
C LYS A 60 -0.01 8.15 -5.36
N HIS A 61 -0.09 7.66 -4.13
CA HIS A 61 -1.12 6.76 -3.68
C HIS A 61 -2.40 7.55 -3.42
N PHE A 62 -3.45 7.24 -4.18
CA PHE A 62 -4.79 7.75 -3.94
C PHE A 62 -5.41 6.87 -2.86
N HIS A 63 -5.31 7.35 -1.63
CA HIS A 63 -5.72 6.62 -0.44
C HIS A 63 -7.26 6.48 -0.39
N GLU A 64 -7.76 5.27 -0.56
CA GLU A 64 -9.17 4.90 -0.42
C GLU A 64 -9.43 4.25 0.96
N GLY A 65 -8.76 4.73 2.01
CA GLY A 65 -8.92 4.20 3.38
C GLY A 65 -8.07 2.97 3.72
N LYS A 66 -7.32 2.43 2.76
CA LYS A 66 -6.37 1.33 2.99
C LYS A 66 -4.95 1.86 3.19
N ASN A 67 -4.36 1.47 4.32
CA ASN A 67 -2.94 1.67 4.56
C ASN A 67 -2.14 0.74 3.66
N ILE A 68 -1.06 1.28 3.12
CA ILE A 68 -0.10 0.53 2.33
C ILE A 68 0.96 -0.02 3.29
N ASP A 69 1.42 -1.25 3.05
CA ASP A 69 2.60 -1.79 3.73
C ASP A 69 3.86 -1.04 3.25
N THR A 70 4.53 -0.37 4.19
CA THR A 70 5.72 0.45 3.92
C THR A 70 6.89 -0.38 3.42
N GLU A 71 7.13 -1.56 4.00
CA GLU A 71 8.26 -2.42 3.61
C GLU A 71 8.07 -2.95 2.18
N TYR A 72 6.86 -3.40 1.86
CA TYR A 72 6.47 -3.85 0.53
C TYR A 72 6.55 -2.72 -0.50
N SER A 73 6.17 -1.50 -0.11
CA SER A 73 6.28 -0.32 -0.98
C SER A 73 7.72 0.04 -1.29
N LEU A 74 8.61 0.00 -0.31
CA LEU A 74 10.04 0.21 -0.54
C LEU A 74 10.64 -0.85 -1.47
N LYS A 75 10.23 -2.12 -1.35
CA LYS A 75 10.60 -3.18 -2.32
C LYS A 75 10.06 -2.88 -3.71
N THR A 76 8.82 -2.40 -3.81
CA THR A 76 8.18 -2.02 -5.07
C THR A 76 8.90 -0.86 -5.74
N LEU A 77 9.30 0.17 -4.99
CA LEU A 77 10.08 1.30 -5.50
C LEU A 77 11.43 0.85 -6.11
N LYS A 78 12.09 -0.15 -5.51
CA LYS A 78 13.30 -0.74 -6.10
C LYS A 78 13.03 -1.39 -7.46
N ALA A 79 11.88 -2.04 -7.63
CA ALA A 79 11.48 -2.62 -8.91
C ALA A 79 11.12 -1.52 -9.94
N VAL A 80 10.40 -0.48 -9.53
CA VAL A 80 10.07 0.66 -10.39
C VAL A 80 11.33 1.38 -10.84
N TYR A 81 12.31 1.60 -9.96
CA TYR A 81 13.61 2.16 -10.31
C TYR A 81 14.32 1.35 -11.38
N LYS A 82 14.27 0.00 -11.33
CA LYS A 82 14.88 -0.84 -12.39
C LYS A 82 14.25 -0.60 -13.76
N LEU A 83 12.97 -0.22 -13.81
CA LEU A 83 12.26 0.09 -15.06
C LEU A 83 12.47 1.54 -15.50
N TRP A 84 12.43 2.48 -14.56
CA TRP A 84 12.53 3.92 -14.84
C TRP A 84 13.97 4.41 -15.03
N GLY A 85 14.93 3.82 -14.31
CA GLY A 85 16.36 4.12 -14.39
C GLY A 85 16.81 5.35 -13.60
N ARG A 86 15.91 6.05 -12.91
CA ARG A 86 16.17 7.24 -12.10
C ARG A 86 15.44 7.16 -10.76
N PRO A 87 15.77 8.01 -9.76
CA PRO A 87 15.11 7.99 -8.46
C PRO A 87 13.59 8.05 -8.56
N VAL A 88 12.92 7.29 -7.68
CA VAL A 88 11.47 7.15 -7.64
C VAL A 88 10.96 7.51 -6.25
N HIS A 89 9.88 8.28 -6.21
CA HIS A 89 9.22 8.75 -5.00
C HIS A 89 7.76 8.31 -5.01
N LEU A 90 7.25 7.91 -3.85
CA LEU A 90 5.85 7.60 -3.61
C LEU A 90 5.34 8.43 -2.43
N GLU A 91 4.39 9.31 -2.71
CA GLU A 91 3.55 9.96 -1.69
C GLU A 91 2.45 8.99 -1.26
N THR A 92 2.38 8.68 0.03
CA THR A 92 1.34 7.85 0.65
C THR A 92 1.04 8.36 2.08
N VAL A 93 0.11 7.70 2.77
CA VAL A 93 -0.15 7.90 4.19
C VAL A 93 0.44 6.71 4.96
N VAL A 94 1.22 6.98 6.01
CA VAL A 94 1.77 6.00 6.96
C VAL A 94 1.37 6.47 8.35
N ASP A 95 0.67 5.62 9.11
CA ASP A 95 0.17 5.96 10.47
C ASP A 95 -0.56 7.31 10.51
N ASP A 96 -1.47 7.54 9.55
CA ASP A 96 -2.23 8.79 9.36
C ASP A 96 -1.41 10.05 9.05
N VAL A 97 -0.09 9.90 8.81
CA VAL A 97 0.81 10.97 8.41
C VAL A 97 1.12 10.90 6.92
N PRO A 98 0.91 11.99 6.15
CA PRO A 98 1.40 12.09 4.78
C PRO A 98 2.93 11.93 4.73
N THR A 99 3.38 10.92 4.01
CA THR A 99 4.77 10.47 4.02
C THR A 99 5.23 10.16 2.60
N ARG A 100 6.45 10.59 2.28
CA ARG A 100 7.14 10.29 1.04
C ARG A 100 8.12 9.15 1.27
N LEU A 101 7.90 8.05 0.57
CA LEU A 101 8.85 6.96 0.42
C LEU A 101 9.69 7.20 -0.83
N SER A 102 11.01 7.01 -0.76
CA SER A 102 11.90 7.24 -1.89
C SER A 102 12.93 6.13 -2.06
N PHE A 103 13.38 5.92 -3.29
CA PHE A 103 14.53 5.08 -3.59
C PHE A 103 15.41 5.74 -4.66
N ASP A 104 16.68 5.95 -4.34
CA ASP A 104 17.66 6.67 -5.19
C ASP A 104 18.54 5.74 -6.06
N GLY A 105 18.35 4.43 -5.95
CA GLY A 105 19.19 3.41 -6.58
C GLY A 105 20.12 2.67 -5.61
N GLN A 106 20.36 3.22 -4.43
CA GLN A 106 21.20 2.64 -3.37
C GLN A 106 20.45 2.58 -2.03
N ASN A 107 19.86 3.70 -1.62
CA ASN A 107 19.23 3.88 -0.33
C ASN A 107 17.73 4.12 -0.48
N THR A 108 16.98 3.67 0.53
CA THR A 108 15.58 4.00 0.71
C THR A 108 15.44 5.08 1.77
N SER A 109 14.55 6.06 1.56
CA SER A 109 14.21 7.07 2.58
C SER A 109 12.71 7.13 2.82
N GLU A 110 12.35 7.56 4.02
CA GLU A 110 10.98 7.77 4.49
C GLU A 110 10.94 9.13 5.20
N GLU A 111 10.18 10.06 4.65
CA GLU A 111 10.16 11.45 5.09
C GLU A 111 8.72 11.97 5.15
N PRO A 112 8.26 12.53 6.29
CA PRO A 112 6.98 13.24 6.35
C PRO A 112 6.95 14.43 5.38
N ILE A 113 5.77 14.74 4.81
CA ILE A 113 5.56 15.81 3.82
C ILE A 113 4.80 16.98 4.42
#